data_AF-A0A432XUA8-F1
#
_entry.id   AF-A0A432XUA8-F1
#
_cell.length_a   1.000
_cell.length_b   1.000
_cell.length_c   1.000
_cell.angle_alpha   90.00
_cell.angle_beta   90.00
_cell.angle_gamma   90.00
#
_symmetry.space_group_name_H-M   'P 1'
#
loop_
_entity.id
_entity.type
_entity.pdbx_description
1 polymer ?
#
loop_
_entity_poly.entity_id
_entity_poly.type
_entity_poly.pdbx_seq_one_letter_code
_entity_poly.pdbx_strand_id
1 'polypeptide(L)'
;MTTLRFSLTALASAMLLSACSQPANETTPASTEPAAEKTSHSLVEGAAQRLDIYQPVDLTADLNHLSADQKKMIGLLIDASKIMDELFWDQAYPGDKQELLNAIDDPKVKQFIEINYGPWDRLNNNEPFLTGVDAKPAGANFYPADMSKEEFEGATFAGKVDLYTLVRRNQDGELYSIPYNVAYTEQLKAAAELLREAATLAESQAFANYLKLRADAFESNSYQASDFAWMDMTDNEIDIVMGPIETYEDQLYGYRAGFESYVLIKDMDWSQRLEKYAEYLPSLQRGLPVADEYKAEMPGSGAQLNAYDVVYYAGHSNAGSKTIAINLPNDEQVQLEKGTRRLQLKNAMRAKFDEILVPIADVLIVPEQRQHITFDAFFANTMFHEVAHGLGIKNTIDGSSTVRQALKELASALEEGKADILGLYMVTQLLEQGVITEGQLEDYYTTFLAGIFRSVRFGASSAHGKANMIRFNYFAEAGAFTRNEQGQYAVDMAAMRAAMNSLSEKILTLQGDGDYQGVGELFAEMGNVPAELQADLDRLSAAQIPVDITFNQGKATLGL
;
A
#
# COMPACT_ATOMS: atom_id res chain seq x y z
N MET A 1 18.01 81.85 39.46
CA MET A 1 18.56 82.40 40.71
C MET A 1 19.40 81.30 41.35
N THR A 2 20.72 81.36 41.10
CA THR A 2 21.79 81.56 42.11
C THR A 2 22.13 80.28 42.88
N THR A 3 23.21 79.59 42.47
CA THR A 3 24.51 79.44 43.19
C THR A 3 24.44 78.51 44.41
N LEU A 4 24.97 77.28 44.36
CA LEU A 4 26.38 76.85 44.52
C LEU A 4 27.00 77.18 45.88
N ARG A 5 27.79 76.21 46.40
CA ARG A 5 28.80 76.25 47.49
C ARG A 5 28.30 75.77 48.86
N PHE A 6 29.05 75.03 49.69
CA PHE A 6 30.29 74.23 49.67
C PHE A 6 30.43 73.69 51.12
N SER A 7 31.28 72.67 51.35
CA SER A 7 32.09 72.46 52.58
C SER A 7 31.36 71.96 53.85
N LEU A 8 31.91 71.10 54.73
CA LEU A 8 33.17 70.34 54.84
C LEU A 8 33.06 69.43 56.10
N THR A 9 33.67 68.24 56.06
CA THR A 9 34.43 67.53 57.15
C THR A 9 33.84 67.19 58.53
N ALA A 10 33.93 65.90 58.90
CA ALA A 10 34.86 65.34 59.92
C ALA A 10 34.70 63.79 59.95
N LEU A 11 35.66 62.92 59.57
CA LEU A 11 36.99 62.55 60.11
C LEU A 11 36.95 61.44 61.19
N ALA A 12 37.47 60.24 60.85
CA ALA A 12 38.19 59.21 61.63
C ALA A 12 37.87 57.81 61.04
N SER A 13 38.67 57.13 60.20
CA SER A 13 40.10 56.75 60.18
C SER A 13 40.52 55.66 61.18
N ALA A 14 40.56 54.40 60.70
CA ALA A 14 41.68 53.43 60.80
C ALA A 14 41.21 52.12 60.11
N MET A 15 41.56 51.85 58.85
CA MET A 15 42.81 51.24 58.35
C MET A 15 43.22 49.96 59.09
N LEU A 16 43.63 48.86 58.47
CA LEU A 16 43.72 48.35 57.10
C LEU A 16 44.41 46.99 57.30
N LEU A 17 44.06 45.96 56.55
CA LEU A 17 45.07 45.07 55.96
C LEU A 17 44.50 44.51 54.66
N SER A 18 45.11 44.98 53.57
CA SER A 18 44.83 44.69 52.18
C SER A 18 45.79 43.61 51.66
N ALA A 19 45.34 42.85 50.66
CA ALA A 19 46.03 42.63 49.37
C ALA A 19 45.34 41.44 48.67
N CYS A 20 45.02 41.41 47.38
CA CYS A 20 45.09 42.33 46.24
C CYS A 20 44.12 41.74 45.17
N SER A 21 43.05 42.45 44.77
CA SER A 21 42.85 43.19 43.50
C SER A 21 42.39 42.36 42.27
N GLN A 22 41.06 42.33 42.06
CA GLN A 22 40.24 42.84 40.91
C GLN A 22 40.71 42.71 39.44
N PRO A 23 39.80 42.65 38.42
CA PRO A 23 38.50 43.37 38.38
C PRO A 23 37.25 42.53 38.10
N ALA A 24 36.12 43.11 38.53
CA ALA A 24 34.77 42.66 38.20
C ALA A 24 34.39 43.07 36.77
N ASN A 25 33.65 42.21 36.08
CA ASN A 25 32.64 42.62 35.12
C ASN A 25 31.46 41.64 35.20
N GLU A 26 30.29 42.23 35.09
CA GLU A 26 28.93 41.71 35.28
C GLU A 26 28.69 40.33 34.66
N THR A 27 27.98 39.47 35.41
CA THR A 27 27.27 38.31 34.83
C THR A 27 25.91 38.19 35.49
N THR A 28 24.91 38.41 34.64
CA THR A 28 23.48 38.09 34.74
C THR A 28 23.22 36.79 35.52
N PRO A 29 22.14 36.68 36.32
CA PRO A 29 21.78 35.40 36.90
C PRO A 29 21.48 34.45 35.73
N ALA A 30 22.26 33.38 35.62
CA ALA A 30 21.96 32.30 34.71
C ALA A 30 20.58 31.76 35.09
N SER A 31 19.59 32.06 34.27
CA SER A 31 18.37 31.29 34.17
C SER A 31 18.79 29.86 33.85
N THR A 32 18.69 28.98 34.85
CA THR A 32 18.54 27.56 34.61
C THR A 32 17.29 27.39 33.75
N GLU A 33 17.50 27.23 32.44
CA GLU A 33 16.49 26.65 31.57
C GLU A 33 16.03 25.34 32.22
N PRO A 34 14.72 25.09 32.34
CA PRO A 34 14.27 23.75 32.62
C PRO A 34 14.81 22.88 31.49
N ALA A 35 15.59 21.85 31.83
CA ALA A 35 15.83 20.77 30.88
C ALA A 35 14.45 20.35 30.37
N ALA A 36 14.23 20.44 29.06
CA ALA A 36 13.00 19.96 28.45
C ALA A 36 12.77 18.55 28.99
N GLU A 37 11.66 18.35 29.71
CA GLU A 37 11.22 17.01 30.08
C GLU A 37 11.11 16.25 28.77
N LYS A 38 12.04 15.34 28.49
CA LYS A 38 11.89 14.38 27.41
C LYS A 38 10.56 13.68 27.71
N THR A 39 9.54 13.95 26.90
CA THR A 39 8.30 13.18 26.89
C THR A 39 8.71 11.73 26.71
N SER A 40 8.66 10.93 27.78
CA SER A 40 9.10 9.55 27.70
C SER A 40 8.02 8.75 26.98
N HIS A 41 8.20 8.50 25.70
CA HIS A 41 7.36 7.57 24.97
C HIS A 41 7.68 6.15 25.45
N SER A 42 6.64 5.43 25.87
CA SER A 42 6.70 4.01 26.20
C SER A 42 5.65 3.27 25.37
N LEU A 43 5.82 1.97 25.18
CA LEU A 43 4.82 1.17 24.47
C LEU A 43 3.52 1.11 25.27
N VAL A 44 2.38 1.22 24.57
CA VAL A 44 1.08 0.91 25.17
C VAL A 44 0.95 -0.60 25.45
N GLU A 45 0.01 -0.99 26.30
CA GLU A 45 -0.24 -2.39 26.63
C GLU A 45 -0.52 -3.22 25.36
N GLY A 46 0.15 -4.37 25.22
CA GLY A 46 0.01 -5.27 24.07
C GLY A 46 0.85 -4.92 22.84
N ALA A 47 1.32 -3.68 22.68
CA ALA A 47 2.07 -3.25 21.49
C ALA A 47 3.43 -3.97 21.32
N ALA A 48 4.07 -4.40 22.41
CA ALA A 48 5.36 -5.10 22.36
C ALA A 48 5.32 -6.38 21.51
N GLN A 49 4.19 -7.10 21.50
CA GLN A 49 4.02 -8.33 20.72
C GLN A 49 3.93 -8.05 19.21
N ARG A 50 3.65 -6.80 18.84
CA ARG A 50 3.44 -6.38 17.45
C ARG A 50 4.70 -5.92 16.75
N LEU A 51 5.77 -5.63 17.48
CA LEU A 51 7.04 -5.16 16.90
C LEU A 51 7.69 -6.19 15.97
N ASP A 52 7.36 -7.48 16.13
CA ASP A 52 7.93 -8.59 15.38
C ASP A 52 6.95 -9.19 14.34
N ILE A 53 5.88 -8.45 13.94
CA ILE A 53 4.90 -8.95 12.95
C ILE A 53 5.41 -8.89 11.50
N TYR A 54 6.56 -8.24 11.28
CA TYR A 54 7.19 -8.08 9.99
C TYR A 54 8.43 -8.95 9.88
N GLN A 55 8.55 -9.71 8.79
CA GLN A 55 9.75 -10.47 8.47
C GLN A 55 10.62 -9.74 7.45
N PRO A 56 11.88 -9.39 7.78
CA PRO A 56 12.82 -8.82 6.81
C PRO A 56 13.21 -9.85 5.75
N VAL A 57 13.19 -9.44 4.48
CA VAL A 57 13.62 -10.23 3.33
C VAL A 57 14.51 -9.38 2.41
N ASP A 58 15.50 -10.00 1.78
CA ASP A 58 16.34 -9.32 0.80
C ASP A 58 15.59 -9.16 -0.52
N LEU A 59 15.44 -7.91 -0.97
CA LEU A 59 14.75 -7.61 -2.22
C LEU A 59 15.76 -7.61 -3.38
N THR A 60 15.92 -8.78 -4.02
CA THR A 60 16.86 -9.01 -5.11
C THR A 60 16.16 -9.29 -6.44
N ALA A 61 16.88 -9.12 -7.56
CA ALA A 61 16.48 -9.55 -8.90
C ALA A 61 17.73 -9.96 -9.71
N ASP A 62 17.57 -10.80 -10.73
CA ASP A 62 18.65 -11.08 -11.68
C ASP A 62 18.82 -9.91 -12.65
N LEU A 63 19.97 -9.24 -12.60
CA LEU A 63 20.29 -8.10 -13.46
C LEU A 63 21.31 -8.46 -14.56
N ASN A 64 21.68 -9.74 -14.73
CA ASN A 64 22.76 -10.13 -15.64
C ASN A 64 22.46 -9.85 -17.11
N HIS A 65 21.19 -9.84 -17.49
CA HIS A 65 20.74 -9.54 -18.85
C HIS A 65 20.81 -8.03 -19.18
N LEU A 66 20.90 -7.16 -18.17
CA LEU A 66 20.91 -5.70 -18.35
C LEU A 66 22.29 -5.15 -18.69
N SER A 67 22.30 -4.11 -19.53
CA SER A 67 23.48 -3.35 -19.92
C SER A 67 24.07 -2.53 -18.75
N ALA A 68 25.31 -2.05 -18.92
CA ALA A 68 25.95 -1.23 -17.89
C ALA A 68 25.21 0.10 -17.66
N ASP A 69 24.67 0.70 -18.73
CA ASP A 69 23.90 1.94 -18.66
C ASP A 69 22.55 1.72 -17.96
N GLN A 70 21.87 0.61 -18.25
CA GLN A 70 20.66 0.19 -17.53
C GLN A 70 20.92 -0.05 -16.03
N LYS A 71 22.03 -0.70 -15.67
CA LYS A 71 22.43 -0.89 -14.26
C LYS A 71 22.70 0.45 -13.56
N LYS A 72 23.41 1.37 -14.22
CA LYS A 72 23.62 2.73 -13.71
C LYS A 72 22.28 3.46 -13.55
N MET A 73 21.37 3.32 -14.52
CA MET A 73 20.04 3.90 -14.48
C MET A 73 19.25 3.43 -13.26
N ILE A 74 19.21 2.13 -12.96
CA ILE A 74 18.55 1.59 -11.76
C ILE A 74 19.05 2.30 -10.51
N GLY A 75 20.36 2.53 -10.41
CA GLY A 75 20.96 3.29 -9.31
C GLY A 75 20.41 4.71 -9.17
N LEU A 76 20.20 5.43 -10.28
CA LEU A 76 19.62 6.77 -10.28
C LEU A 76 18.12 6.76 -9.91
N LEU A 77 17.38 5.78 -10.43
CA LEU A 77 15.96 5.60 -10.10
C LEU A 77 15.74 5.29 -8.62
N ILE A 78 16.64 4.51 -8.00
CA ILE A 78 16.64 4.26 -6.55
C ILE A 78 16.91 5.55 -5.77
N ASP A 79 17.87 6.37 -6.21
CA ASP A 79 18.16 7.63 -5.52
C ASP A 79 16.99 8.61 -5.61
N ALA A 80 16.31 8.68 -6.76
CA ALA A 80 15.08 9.46 -6.90
C ALA A 80 13.94 8.90 -6.02
N SER A 81 13.86 7.58 -5.87
CA SER A 81 12.84 6.93 -5.02
C SER A 81 13.02 7.28 -3.54
N LYS A 82 14.25 7.41 -3.05
CA LYS A 82 14.50 7.89 -1.67
C LYS A 82 13.94 9.27 -1.39
N ILE A 83 13.87 10.13 -2.40
CA ILE A 83 13.24 11.45 -2.25
C ILE A 83 11.72 11.29 -2.08
N MET A 84 11.08 10.39 -2.83
CA MET A 84 9.65 10.08 -2.62
C MET A 84 9.39 9.53 -1.23
N ASP A 85 10.34 8.77 -0.68
CA ASP A 85 10.25 8.23 0.67
C ASP A 85 10.17 9.33 1.73
N GLU A 86 11.08 10.31 1.68
CA GLU A 86 11.09 11.44 2.60
C GLU A 86 9.89 12.37 2.39
N LEU A 87 9.45 12.59 1.14
CA LEU A 87 8.23 13.36 0.87
C LEU A 87 6.98 12.72 1.47
N PHE A 88 6.89 11.38 1.45
CA PHE A 88 5.77 10.70 2.05
C PHE A 88 5.82 10.73 3.58
N TRP A 89 7.01 10.72 4.20
CA TRP A 89 7.14 10.98 5.64
C TRP A 89 6.50 12.30 6.04
N ASP A 90 6.79 13.36 5.29
CA ASP A 90 6.21 14.67 5.51
C ASP A 90 4.68 14.67 5.30
N GLN A 91 4.14 13.84 4.41
CA GLN A 91 2.71 13.73 4.17
C GLN A 91 1.97 12.89 5.22
N ALA A 92 2.59 11.79 5.68
CA ALA A 92 1.98 10.81 6.58
C ALA A 92 2.02 11.24 8.05
N TYR A 93 3.07 11.97 8.45
CA TYR A 93 3.29 12.40 9.83
C TYR A 93 3.28 13.94 9.94
N PRO A 94 2.40 14.54 10.75
CA PRO A 94 2.35 16.00 10.93
C PRO A 94 3.53 16.59 11.72
N GLY A 95 4.26 15.75 12.47
CA GLY A 95 5.40 16.17 13.28
C GLY A 95 6.74 15.97 12.58
N ASP A 96 7.82 16.29 13.29
CA ASP A 96 9.18 16.06 12.78
C ASP A 96 9.62 14.60 12.99
N LYS A 97 9.96 13.91 11.90
CA LYS A 97 10.42 12.51 11.89
C LYS A 97 11.63 12.31 12.79
N GLN A 98 12.61 13.22 12.74
CA GLN A 98 13.86 13.06 13.45
C GLN A 98 13.69 13.30 14.96
N GLU A 99 12.85 14.26 15.35
CA GLU A 99 12.45 14.47 16.75
C GLU A 99 11.76 13.23 17.31
N LEU A 100 10.79 12.65 16.57
CA LEU A 100 10.12 11.41 16.96
C LEU A 100 11.12 10.27 17.16
N LEU A 101 11.98 10.01 16.17
CA LEU A 101 12.96 8.92 16.27
C LEU A 101 13.99 9.15 17.38
N ASN A 102 14.43 10.40 17.59
CA ASN A 102 15.38 10.74 18.67
C ASN A 102 14.79 10.62 20.08
N ALA A 103 13.46 10.68 20.21
CA ALA A 103 12.76 10.48 21.47
C ALA A 103 12.65 9.01 21.89
N ILE A 104 13.01 8.07 21.01
CA ILE A 104 12.91 6.63 21.24
C ILE A 104 14.30 6.04 21.46
N ASP A 105 14.49 5.27 22.54
CA ASP A 105 15.76 4.59 22.79
C ASP A 105 15.82 3.20 22.15
N ASP A 106 14.71 2.45 22.17
CA ASP A 106 14.63 1.07 21.67
C ASP A 106 14.71 1.01 20.13
N PRO A 107 15.74 0.35 19.56
CA PRO A 107 15.87 0.20 18.11
C PRO A 107 14.70 -0.52 17.43
N LYS A 108 14.06 -1.48 18.10
CA LYS A 108 12.89 -2.18 17.52
C LYS A 108 11.70 -1.23 17.38
N VAL A 109 11.50 -0.36 18.36
CA VAL A 109 10.43 0.64 18.32
C VAL A 109 10.71 1.68 17.23
N LYS A 110 11.97 2.12 17.08
CA LYS A 110 12.39 2.98 15.95
C LYS A 110 12.08 2.33 14.61
N GLN A 111 12.50 1.09 14.41
CA GLN A 111 12.24 0.36 13.18
C GLN A 111 10.74 0.23 12.91
N PHE A 112 9.93 -0.01 13.94
CA PHE A 112 8.47 -0.10 13.78
C PHE A 112 7.83 1.24 13.42
N ILE A 113 8.32 2.35 13.98
CA ILE A 113 7.96 3.71 13.55
C ILE A 113 8.34 3.91 12.07
N GLU A 114 9.53 3.45 11.69
CA GLU A 114 10.03 3.60 10.33
C GLU A 114 9.17 2.87 9.30
N ILE A 115 8.82 1.61 9.60
CA ILE A 115 7.93 0.79 8.77
C ILE A 115 6.55 1.44 8.61
N ASN A 116 6.05 2.09 9.65
CA ASN A 116 4.71 2.65 9.68
C ASN A 116 4.63 4.14 9.28
N TYR A 117 5.75 4.80 8.99
CA TYR A 117 5.78 6.23 8.68
C TYR A 117 5.11 7.07 9.78
N GLY A 118 5.36 6.71 11.05
CA GLY A 118 4.78 7.37 12.21
C GLY A 118 4.50 6.43 13.39
N PRO A 119 4.01 6.96 14.52
CA PRO A 119 3.79 6.21 15.76
C PRO A 119 2.45 5.43 15.83
N TRP A 120 1.90 5.04 14.68
CA TRP A 120 0.63 4.33 14.55
C TRP A 120 0.79 3.02 13.79
N ASP A 121 0.16 1.95 14.28
CA ASP A 121 0.27 0.64 13.64
C ASP A 121 -0.74 0.51 12.50
N ARG A 122 -0.24 0.56 11.26
CA ARG A 122 -1.07 0.49 10.05
C ARG A 122 -1.80 -0.84 9.90
N LEU A 123 -1.25 -1.93 10.45
CA LEU A 123 -1.88 -3.26 10.49
C LEU A 123 -2.75 -3.49 11.73
N ASN A 124 -2.96 -2.44 12.52
CA ASN A 124 -3.88 -2.42 13.65
C ASN A 124 -4.78 -1.17 13.61
N ASN A 125 -5.35 -0.87 12.44
CA ASN A 125 -6.27 0.26 12.22
C ASN A 125 -5.69 1.64 12.60
N ASN A 126 -4.37 1.84 12.44
CA ASN A 126 -3.67 3.06 12.84
C ASN A 126 -3.79 3.41 14.34
N GLU A 127 -4.00 2.42 15.21
CA GLU A 127 -3.95 2.65 16.65
C GLU A 127 -2.53 3.10 17.08
N PRO A 128 -2.41 4.12 17.96
CA PRO A 128 -1.11 4.55 18.47
C PRO A 128 -0.48 3.43 19.30
N PHE A 129 0.79 3.12 19.04
CA PHE A 129 1.51 2.11 19.82
C PHE A 129 2.43 2.71 20.90
N LEU A 130 2.46 4.04 21.03
CA LEU A 130 3.22 4.79 22.03
C LEU A 130 2.33 5.62 22.95
N THR A 131 2.73 5.75 24.21
CA THR A 131 2.09 6.65 25.18
C THR A 131 2.28 8.11 24.80
N GLY A 132 1.26 8.94 25.02
CA GLY A 132 1.30 10.38 24.75
C GLY A 132 1.20 10.73 23.26
N VAL A 133 0.79 9.78 22.43
CA VAL A 133 0.49 9.97 21.00
C VAL A 133 -1.02 9.90 20.82
N ASP A 134 -1.59 10.94 20.20
CA ASP A 134 -3.01 10.99 19.88
C ASP A 134 -3.35 10.05 18.70
N ALA A 135 -4.65 9.85 18.45
CA ALA A 135 -5.10 9.14 17.26
C ALA A 135 -4.54 9.78 15.98
N LYS A 136 -4.24 8.96 14.98
CA LYS A 136 -3.73 9.45 13.69
C LYS A 136 -4.73 10.44 13.08
N PRO A 137 -4.32 11.66 12.69
CA PRO A 137 -5.22 12.59 12.02
C PRO A 137 -5.74 11.98 10.72
N ALA A 138 -7.06 11.99 10.51
CA ALA A 138 -7.66 11.42 9.31
C ALA A 138 -7.14 12.07 8.02
N GLY A 139 -6.82 13.38 8.07
CA GLY A 139 -6.23 14.10 6.94
C GLY A 139 -4.70 14.03 6.86
N ALA A 140 -4.06 13.17 7.68
CA ALA A 140 -2.61 13.11 7.86
C ALA A 140 -1.99 14.51 8.00
N ASN A 141 -0.95 14.84 7.23
CA ASN A 141 -0.38 16.20 7.14
C ASN A 141 -0.83 16.97 5.88
N PHE A 142 -1.84 16.48 5.16
CA PHE A 142 -2.36 17.18 3.99
C PHE A 142 -3.20 18.41 4.37
N TYR A 143 -3.78 18.41 5.57
CA TYR A 143 -4.65 19.46 6.10
C TYR A 143 -4.13 19.93 7.46
N PRO A 144 -4.52 21.13 7.96
CA PRO A 144 -4.27 21.48 9.35
C PRO A 144 -4.91 20.46 10.29
N ALA A 145 -4.16 19.99 11.30
CA ALA A 145 -4.62 18.90 12.18
C ALA A 145 -5.89 19.26 12.98
N ASP A 146 -6.14 20.54 13.21
CA ASP A 146 -7.30 21.07 13.94
C ASP A 146 -8.45 21.53 13.03
N MET A 147 -8.33 21.32 11.71
CA MET A 147 -9.33 21.75 10.74
C MET A 147 -10.62 20.93 10.86
N SER A 148 -11.76 21.62 11.04
CA SER A 148 -13.07 20.96 11.04
C SER A 148 -13.58 20.74 9.60
N LYS A 149 -14.51 19.79 9.43
CA LYS A 149 -15.17 19.58 8.13
C LYS A 149 -15.98 20.79 7.70
N GLU A 150 -16.70 21.42 8.63
CA GLU A 150 -17.51 22.60 8.38
C GLU A 150 -16.64 23.79 7.93
N GLU A 151 -15.47 23.93 8.52
CA GLU A 151 -14.49 24.95 8.14
C GLU A 151 -14.01 24.73 6.70
N PHE A 152 -13.56 23.52 6.39
CA PHE A 152 -13.11 23.18 5.04
C PHE A 152 -14.23 23.33 4.01
N GLU A 153 -15.42 22.80 4.30
CA GLU A 153 -16.58 22.83 3.41
C GLU A 153 -17.06 24.26 3.16
N GLY A 154 -17.06 25.12 4.18
CA GLY A 154 -17.43 26.53 4.07
C GLY A 154 -16.40 27.42 3.36
N ALA A 155 -15.13 27.04 3.35
CA ALA A 155 -14.07 27.80 2.70
C ALA A 155 -14.11 27.68 1.16
N THR A 156 -13.74 28.77 0.46
CA THR A 156 -13.63 28.79 -1.00
C THR A 156 -12.24 29.28 -1.40
N PHE A 157 -11.47 28.42 -2.06
CA PHE A 157 -10.14 28.74 -2.59
C PHE A 157 -9.82 27.83 -3.79
N ALA A 158 -8.93 28.28 -4.68
CA ALA A 158 -8.46 27.47 -5.79
C ALA A 158 -7.71 26.23 -5.26
N GLY A 159 -7.76 25.10 -5.98
CA GLY A 159 -7.04 23.89 -5.57
C GLY A 159 -7.64 23.13 -4.38
N LYS A 160 -8.82 23.53 -3.90
CA LYS A 160 -9.48 22.97 -2.71
C LYS A 160 -9.62 21.46 -2.74
N VAL A 161 -9.93 20.86 -3.89
CA VAL A 161 -10.16 19.41 -4.03
C VAL A 161 -9.17 18.74 -5.00
N ASP A 162 -8.10 19.45 -5.37
CA ASP A 162 -7.11 18.96 -6.33
C ASP A 162 -6.20 17.88 -5.71
N LEU A 163 -5.84 16.86 -6.49
CA LEU A 163 -5.02 15.74 -6.03
C LEU A 163 -3.66 16.14 -5.46
N TYR A 164 -3.09 17.24 -5.98
CA TYR A 164 -1.68 17.60 -5.81
C TYR A 164 -1.51 18.94 -5.07
N THR A 165 -2.29 19.16 -4.01
CA THR A 165 -2.18 20.34 -3.14
C THR A 165 -2.25 19.99 -1.66
N LEU A 166 -1.57 20.77 -0.83
CA LEU A 166 -1.73 20.78 0.62
C LEU A 166 -2.69 21.90 1.02
N VAL A 167 -3.46 21.73 2.09
CA VAL A 167 -4.26 22.80 2.69
C VAL A 167 -3.52 23.35 3.90
N ARG A 168 -3.41 24.67 3.97
CA ARG A 168 -2.80 25.38 5.10
C ARG A 168 -3.69 26.54 5.52
N ARG A 169 -3.42 27.04 6.73
CA ARG A 169 -4.11 28.17 7.35
C ARG A 169 -3.17 29.37 7.36
N ASN A 170 -3.63 30.53 6.88
CA ASN A 170 -2.85 31.76 6.95
C ASN A 170 -2.96 32.41 8.35
N GLN A 171 -2.31 33.57 8.55
CA GLN A 171 -2.33 34.27 9.85
C GLN A 171 -3.72 34.80 10.24
N ASP A 172 -4.60 35.04 9.25
CA ASP A 172 -5.97 35.50 9.44
C ASP A 172 -6.96 34.34 9.69
N GLY A 173 -6.46 33.10 9.71
CA GLY A 173 -7.25 31.89 9.94
C GLY A 173 -7.90 31.31 8.69
N GLU A 174 -7.65 31.90 7.52
CA GLU A 174 -8.25 31.49 6.25
C GLU A 174 -7.50 30.31 5.63
N LEU A 175 -8.26 29.36 5.07
CA LEU A 175 -7.70 28.21 4.37
C LEU A 175 -7.27 28.57 2.95
N TYR A 176 -6.13 28.05 2.54
CA TYR A 176 -5.61 28.14 1.18
C TYR A 176 -4.89 26.84 0.78
N SER A 177 -4.69 26.63 -0.52
CA SER A 177 -3.94 25.49 -1.03
C SER A 177 -2.51 25.85 -1.43
N ILE A 178 -1.56 24.93 -1.22
CA ILE A 178 -0.20 25.00 -1.75
C ILE A 178 -0.01 23.81 -2.71
N PRO A 179 0.21 24.04 -4.02
CA PRO A 179 0.55 22.97 -4.96
C PRO A 179 1.81 22.21 -4.54
N TYR A 180 1.86 20.89 -4.80
CA TYR A 180 3.00 20.05 -4.38
C TYR A 180 4.33 20.51 -4.97
N ASN A 181 4.35 20.91 -6.25
CA ASN A 181 5.56 21.47 -6.88
C ASN A 181 6.09 22.72 -6.18
N VAL A 182 5.24 23.47 -5.45
CA VAL A 182 5.63 24.62 -4.63
C VAL A 182 6.05 24.17 -3.24
N ALA A 183 5.22 23.35 -2.57
CA ALA A 183 5.47 22.87 -1.20
C ALA A 183 6.78 22.07 -1.10
N TYR A 184 7.12 21.32 -2.15
CA TYR A 184 8.23 20.37 -2.17
C TYR A 184 9.25 20.71 -3.28
N THR A 185 9.44 22.01 -3.56
CA THR A 185 10.21 22.50 -4.72
C THR A 185 11.61 21.91 -4.81
N GLU A 186 12.35 21.87 -3.70
CA GLU A 186 13.76 21.45 -3.70
C GLU A 186 13.88 19.95 -3.97
N GLN A 187 13.10 19.15 -3.25
CA GLN A 187 13.03 17.70 -3.37
C GLN A 187 12.59 17.29 -4.78
N LEU A 188 11.52 17.89 -5.30
CA LEU A 188 10.96 17.56 -6.62
C LEU A 188 11.89 17.95 -7.77
N LYS A 189 12.63 19.05 -7.65
CA LYS A 189 13.68 19.39 -8.62
C LYS A 189 14.83 18.37 -8.61
N ALA A 190 15.29 17.96 -7.44
CA ALA A 190 16.33 16.95 -7.33
C ALA A 190 15.88 15.60 -7.93
N ALA A 191 14.64 15.17 -7.66
CA ALA A 191 14.08 13.97 -8.28
C ALA A 191 13.96 14.12 -9.81
N ALA A 192 13.50 15.28 -10.30
CA ALA A 192 13.41 15.57 -11.72
C ALA A 192 14.78 15.53 -12.44
N GLU A 193 15.84 16.05 -11.81
CA GLU A 193 17.21 15.98 -12.33
C GLU A 193 17.70 14.54 -12.46
N LEU A 194 17.47 13.70 -11.45
CA LEU A 194 17.81 12.27 -11.47
C LEU A 194 17.05 11.51 -12.56
N LEU A 195 15.76 11.78 -12.73
CA LEU A 195 14.97 11.19 -13.82
C LEU A 195 15.45 11.62 -15.20
N ARG A 196 15.87 12.88 -15.37
CA ARG A 196 16.45 13.37 -16.62
C ARG A 196 17.81 12.74 -16.90
N GLU A 197 18.67 12.54 -15.90
CA GLU A 197 19.92 11.80 -16.05
C GLU A 197 19.65 10.34 -16.45
N ALA A 198 18.72 9.67 -15.75
CA ALA A 198 18.29 8.31 -16.07
C ALA A 198 17.78 8.21 -17.52
N ALA A 199 17.01 9.20 -17.99
CA ALA A 199 16.51 9.25 -19.36
C ALA A 199 17.62 9.31 -20.43
N THR A 200 18.83 9.79 -20.10
CA THR A 200 19.97 9.78 -21.05
C THR A 200 20.62 8.40 -21.20
N LEU A 201 20.35 7.49 -20.26
CA LEU A 201 20.86 6.11 -20.24
C LEU A 201 19.85 5.12 -20.82
N ALA A 202 18.65 5.58 -21.19
CA ALA A 202 17.58 4.73 -21.68
C ALA A 202 17.78 4.33 -23.14
N GLU A 203 17.79 3.01 -23.36
CA GLU A 203 17.83 2.41 -24.69
C GLU A 203 16.47 2.51 -25.41
N SER A 204 15.36 2.39 -24.66
CA SER A 204 14.01 2.67 -25.18
C SER A 204 13.76 4.18 -25.25
N GLN A 205 13.44 4.67 -26.45
CA GLN A 205 13.09 6.07 -26.67
C GLN A 205 11.75 6.44 -26.00
N ALA A 206 10.82 5.50 -25.91
CA ALA A 206 9.53 5.70 -25.23
C ALA A 206 9.74 5.84 -23.72
N PHE A 207 10.59 4.99 -23.13
CA PHE A 207 10.92 5.08 -21.71
C PHE A 207 11.68 6.37 -21.38
N ALA A 208 12.66 6.74 -22.21
CA ALA A 208 13.36 8.02 -22.09
C ALA A 208 12.40 9.23 -22.11
N ASN A 209 11.37 9.17 -22.96
CA ASN A 209 10.35 10.21 -23.05
C ASN A 209 9.45 10.26 -21.80
N TYR A 210 9.01 9.10 -21.30
CA TYR A 210 8.25 9.02 -20.05
C TYR A 210 9.02 9.63 -18.88
N LEU A 211 10.29 9.26 -18.69
CA LEU A 211 11.13 9.78 -17.59
C LEU A 211 11.26 11.31 -17.64
N LYS A 212 11.41 11.89 -18.84
CA LYS A 212 11.45 13.34 -19.04
C LYS A 212 10.11 14.01 -18.71
N LEU A 213 9.00 13.44 -19.20
CA LEU A 213 7.67 13.98 -18.92
C LEU A 213 7.31 13.88 -17.43
N ARG A 214 7.71 12.82 -16.74
CA ARG A 214 7.50 12.69 -15.29
C ARG A 214 8.36 13.68 -14.50
N ALA A 215 9.60 13.93 -14.94
CA ALA A 215 10.43 15.00 -14.39
C ALA A 215 9.78 16.39 -14.57
N ASP A 216 9.22 16.68 -15.74
CA ASP A 216 8.51 17.93 -16.00
C ASP A 216 7.20 18.05 -15.20
N ALA A 217 6.53 16.92 -14.93
CA ALA A 217 5.34 16.86 -14.10
C ALA A 217 5.63 17.26 -12.64
N PHE A 218 6.77 16.85 -12.09
CA PHE A 218 7.20 17.26 -10.74
C PHE A 218 7.36 18.77 -10.60
N GLU A 219 7.81 19.45 -11.65
CA GLU A 219 8.00 20.90 -11.62
C GLU A 219 6.73 21.68 -12.00
N SER A 220 5.84 21.10 -12.81
CA SER A 220 4.62 21.74 -13.31
C SER A 220 3.35 21.42 -12.52
N ASN A 221 3.38 20.38 -11.68
CA ASN A 221 2.23 19.82 -10.98
C ASN A 221 1.16 19.17 -11.89
N SER A 222 1.51 18.85 -13.14
CA SER A 222 0.60 18.24 -14.14
C SER A 222 1.12 16.89 -14.63
N TYR A 223 0.48 15.81 -14.20
CA TYR A 223 0.99 14.45 -14.37
C TYR A 223 0.42 13.69 -15.58
N GLN A 224 -0.75 14.09 -16.08
CA GLN A 224 -1.51 13.31 -17.07
C GLN A 224 -0.73 13.02 -18.36
N ALA A 225 0.04 13.99 -18.87
CA ALA A 225 0.86 13.78 -20.06
C ALA A 225 1.92 12.68 -19.86
N SER A 226 2.51 12.61 -18.66
CA SER A 226 3.43 11.55 -18.29
C SER A 226 2.72 10.21 -18.09
N ASP A 227 1.47 10.19 -17.64
CA ASP A 227 0.68 8.97 -17.48
C ASP A 227 0.29 8.37 -18.83
N PHE A 228 -0.07 9.20 -19.81
CA PHE A 228 -0.25 8.77 -21.20
C PHE A 228 1.05 8.18 -21.78
N ALA A 229 2.18 8.85 -21.56
CA ALA A 229 3.48 8.36 -22.03
C ALA A 229 3.90 7.07 -21.31
N TRP A 230 3.59 6.95 -20.02
CA TRP A 230 3.76 5.73 -19.27
C TRP A 230 2.96 4.63 -19.94
N MET A 231 1.65 4.81 -20.18
CA MET A 231 0.80 3.81 -20.85
C MET A 231 1.26 3.38 -22.24
N ASP A 232 1.94 4.24 -22.98
CA ASP A 232 2.43 3.96 -24.33
C ASP A 232 3.78 3.21 -24.36
N MET A 233 4.58 3.22 -23.29
CA MET A 233 5.90 2.58 -23.28
C MET A 233 5.81 1.06 -23.05
N THR A 234 6.19 0.23 -24.02
CA THR A 234 5.98 -1.25 -23.93
C THR A 234 7.25 -2.08 -24.16
N ASP A 235 8.29 -1.44 -24.71
CA ASP A 235 9.56 -2.04 -25.15
C ASP A 235 10.70 -1.93 -24.12
N ASN A 236 10.37 -1.51 -22.90
CA ASN A 236 11.33 -1.31 -21.80
C ASN A 236 11.49 -2.57 -20.94
N GLU A 237 12.74 -2.85 -20.53
CA GLU A 237 13.07 -3.90 -19.55
C GLU A 237 13.03 -3.38 -18.10
N ILE A 238 13.38 -2.10 -17.90
CA ILE A 238 13.25 -1.41 -16.62
C ILE A 238 11.99 -0.55 -16.67
N ASP A 239 11.19 -0.60 -15.61
CA ASP A 239 10.01 0.25 -15.43
C ASP A 239 10.12 1.02 -14.10
N ILE A 240 9.39 2.12 -14.00
CA ILE A 240 9.28 2.87 -12.77
C ILE A 240 7.89 3.49 -12.63
N VAL A 241 7.29 3.24 -11.48
CA VAL A 241 6.12 3.97 -10.99
C VAL A 241 6.66 4.96 -9.96
N MET A 242 6.44 6.27 -10.14
CA MET A 242 6.98 7.29 -9.24
C MET A 242 6.20 8.60 -9.26
N GLY A 243 5.67 9.03 -8.12
CA GLY A 243 5.03 10.33 -7.97
C GLY A 243 3.90 10.29 -6.93
N PRO A 244 3.07 11.35 -6.87
CA PRO A 244 1.86 11.35 -6.04
C PRO A 244 0.76 10.56 -6.75
N ILE A 245 0.39 9.38 -6.23
CA ILE A 245 -0.46 8.42 -6.97
C ILE A 245 -1.73 8.06 -6.19
N GLU A 246 -1.59 7.42 -5.03
CA GLU A 246 -2.71 6.86 -4.28
C GLU A 246 -3.26 7.84 -3.25
N THR A 247 -4.58 7.82 -2.99
CA THR A 247 -5.22 8.76 -2.05
C THR A 247 -5.58 8.15 -0.68
N TYR A 248 -5.17 6.91 -0.40
CA TYR A 248 -5.58 6.17 0.80
C TYR A 248 -5.06 6.76 2.12
N GLU A 249 -3.97 7.53 2.08
CA GLU A 249 -3.43 8.21 3.26
C GLU A 249 -4.36 9.35 3.73
N ASP A 250 -5.11 9.96 2.82
CA ASP A 250 -6.17 10.93 3.13
C ASP A 250 -7.46 10.19 3.50
N GLN A 251 -7.56 9.79 4.77
CA GLN A 251 -8.76 9.17 5.32
C GLN A 251 -9.87 10.19 5.66
N LEU A 252 -9.64 11.49 5.45
CA LEU A 252 -10.64 12.52 5.72
C LEU A 252 -11.59 12.70 4.54
N TYR A 253 -11.03 12.88 3.34
CA TYR A 253 -11.80 13.09 2.10
C TYR A 253 -11.36 12.19 0.94
N GLY A 254 -10.15 11.62 0.97
CA GLY A 254 -9.58 10.86 -0.15
C GLY A 254 -9.23 11.71 -1.37
N TYR A 255 -9.02 13.02 -1.19
CA TYR A 255 -8.68 13.96 -2.26
C TYR A 255 -7.18 14.05 -2.51
N ARG A 256 -6.33 13.70 -1.55
CA ARG A 256 -4.89 14.01 -1.65
C ARG A 256 -4.07 12.79 -1.99
N ALA A 257 -3.24 12.90 -3.01
CA ALA A 257 -2.37 11.82 -3.43
C ALA A 257 -1.07 11.82 -2.60
N GLY A 258 -0.65 10.65 -2.12
CA GLY A 258 0.61 10.41 -1.43
C GLY A 258 1.73 10.07 -2.42
N PHE A 259 2.96 10.55 -2.15
CA PHE A 259 4.14 10.18 -2.93
C PHE A 259 4.52 8.72 -2.71
N GLU A 260 4.82 8.03 -3.79
CA GLU A 260 5.35 6.67 -3.76
C GLU A 260 6.27 6.39 -4.94
N SER A 261 7.03 5.30 -4.83
CA SER A 261 7.75 4.73 -5.96
C SER A 261 7.92 3.21 -5.90
N TYR A 262 8.01 2.62 -7.08
CA TYR A 262 8.45 1.26 -7.34
C TYR A 262 9.48 1.29 -8.47
N VAL A 263 10.69 0.79 -8.22
CA VAL A 263 11.68 0.52 -9.27
C VAL A 263 11.56 -0.95 -9.67
N LEU A 264 11.39 -1.21 -10.97
CA LEU A 264 10.90 -2.50 -11.46
C LEU A 264 11.76 -3.04 -12.59
N ILE A 265 11.96 -4.36 -12.59
CA ILE A 265 12.57 -5.13 -13.68
C ILE A 265 11.50 -6.04 -14.26
N LYS A 266 11.22 -5.89 -15.55
CA LYS A 266 10.13 -6.60 -16.23
C LYS A 266 10.52 -8.06 -16.48
N ASP A 267 9.63 -8.98 -16.08
CA ASP A 267 9.75 -10.40 -16.42
C ASP A 267 9.10 -10.62 -17.80
N MET A 268 9.94 -10.55 -18.84
CA MET A 268 9.50 -10.61 -20.24
C MET A 268 8.83 -11.95 -20.59
N ASP A 269 9.32 -13.05 -20.02
CA ASP A 269 8.79 -14.39 -20.27
C ASP A 269 7.37 -14.54 -19.71
N TRP A 270 7.16 -14.07 -18.47
CA TRP A 270 5.82 -14.07 -17.88
C TRP A 270 4.89 -13.10 -18.58
N SER A 271 5.34 -11.87 -18.89
CA SER A 271 4.54 -10.90 -19.65
C SER A 271 4.03 -11.47 -20.98
N GLN A 272 4.84 -12.25 -21.70
CA GLN A 272 4.40 -12.87 -22.95
C GLN A 272 3.30 -13.94 -22.73
N ARG A 273 3.38 -14.70 -21.63
CA ARG A 273 2.31 -15.67 -21.28
C ARG A 273 0.99 -14.96 -20.98
N LEU A 274 1.07 -13.82 -20.30
CA LEU A 274 -0.09 -13.02 -19.92
C LEU A 274 -0.82 -12.45 -21.15
N GLU A 275 -0.08 -11.98 -22.15
CA GLU A 275 -0.65 -11.54 -23.42
C GLU A 275 -1.46 -12.66 -24.10
N LYS A 276 -0.95 -13.89 -24.09
CA LYS A 276 -1.66 -15.06 -24.62
C LYS A 276 -2.97 -15.35 -23.86
N TYR A 277 -3.00 -15.17 -22.54
CA TYR A 277 -4.22 -15.40 -21.75
C TYR A 277 -5.31 -14.36 -22.05
N ALA A 278 -4.93 -13.13 -22.43
CA ALA A 278 -5.87 -12.08 -22.81
C ALA A 278 -6.77 -12.48 -24.00
N GLU A 279 -6.28 -13.33 -24.92
CA GLU A 279 -7.04 -13.84 -26.06
C GLU A 279 -8.22 -14.75 -25.62
N TYR A 280 -8.16 -15.32 -24.43
CA TYR A 280 -9.19 -16.24 -23.90
C TYR A 280 -10.27 -15.52 -23.08
N LEU A 281 -10.10 -14.24 -22.72
CA LEU A 281 -11.08 -13.52 -21.89
C LEU A 281 -12.50 -13.53 -22.52
N PRO A 282 -12.68 -13.33 -23.84
CA PRO A 282 -13.99 -13.46 -24.48
C PRO A 282 -14.66 -14.82 -24.29
N SER A 283 -13.90 -15.93 -24.36
CA SER A 283 -14.48 -17.27 -24.17
C SER A 283 -14.76 -17.54 -22.69
N LEU A 284 -13.88 -17.11 -21.79
CA LEU A 284 -14.05 -17.25 -20.34
C LEU A 284 -15.29 -16.48 -19.84
N GLN A 285 -15.53 -15.27 -20.35
CA GLN A 285 -16.73 -14.46 -20.08
C GLN A 285 -18.02 -15.17 -20.52
N ARG A 286 -18.04 -15.75 -21.73
CA ARG A 286 -19.21 -16.54 -22.20
C ARG A 286 -19.40 -17.85 -21.44
N GLY A 287 -18.33 -18.39 -20.87
CA GLY A 287 -18.34 -19.63 -20.10
C GLY A 287 -18.73 -19.47 -18.64
N LEU A 288 -18.89 -18.23 -18.14
CA LEU A 288 -19.17 -17.96 -16.72
C LEU A 288 -20.31 -18.87 -16.21
N PRO A 289 -20.17 -19.46 -15.00
CA PRO A 289 -21.12 -20.43 -14.46
C PRO A 289 -22.36 -19.72 -13.90
N VAL A 290 -23.11 -19.03 -14.76
CA VAL A 290 -24.33 -18.27 -14.44
C VAL A 290 -25.31 -18.37 -15.63
N ALA A 291 -26.55 -17.92 -15.50
CA ALA A 291 -27.48 -17.85 -16.63
C ALA A 291 -27.00 -16.86 -17.71
N ASP A 292 -27.39 -17.09 -18.97
CA ASP A 292 -26.84 -16.35 -20.13
C ASP A 292 -27.13 -14.85 -20.11
N GLU A 293 -28.23 -14.42 -19.47
CA GLU A 293 -28.58 -13.01 -19.32
C GLU A 293 -27.54 -12.20 -18.52
N TYR A 294 -26.79 -12.85 -17.63
CA TYR A 294 -25.72 -12.26 -16.83
C TYR A 294 -24.35 -12.22 -17.54
N LYS A 295 -24.27 -12.67 -18.81
CA LYS A 295 -23.00 -12.81 -19.57
C LYS A 295 -22.87 -11.81 -20.70
N ALA A 296 -23.76 -10.82 -20.78
CA ALA A 296 -23.84 -9.89 -21.90
C ALA A 296 -22.61 -8.98 -22.01
N GLU A 297 -21.93 -8.70 -20.90
CA GLU A 297 -20.73 -7.88 -20.90
C GLU A 297 -19.56 -8.57 -21.58
N MET A 298 -18.67 -7.77 -22.18
CA MET A 298 -17.44 -8.24 -22.78
C MET A 298 -16.25 -7.54 -22.15
N PRO A 299 -15.18 -8.27 -21.79
CA PRO A 299 -13.97 -7.67 -21.24
C PRO A 299 -13.36 -6.70 -22.25
N GLY A 300 -12.87 -5.56 -21.75
CA GLY A 300 -12.16 -4.58 -22.58
C GLY A 300 -10.78 -5.09 -22.99
N SER A 301 -10.30 -4.66 -24.16
CA SER A 301 -9.01 -5.10 -24.74
C SER A 301 -7.80 -4.26 -24.32
N GLY A 302 -7.99 -3.23 -23.47
CA GLY A 302 -6.97 -2.22 -23.17
C GLY A 302 -6.12 -2.46 -21.91
N ALA A 303 -6.39 -3.52 -21.14
CA ALA A 303 -5.62 -3.79 -19.93
C ALA A 303 -4.29 -4.49 -20.29
N GLN A 304 -3.16 -3.85 -19.94
CA GLN A 304 -1.85 -4.48 -20.04
C GLN A 304 -1.58 -5.23 -18.74
N LEU A 305 -1.11 -6.46 -18.85
CA LEU A 305 -0.77 -7.28 -17.69
C LEU A 305 0.69 -7.70 -17.81
N ASN A 306 1.48 -7.35 -16.79
CA ASN A 306 2.91 -7.58 -16.78
C ASN A 306 3.37 -8.09 -15.41
N ALA A 307 4.39 -8.92 -15.41
CA ALA A 307 5.06 -9.38 -14.21
C ALA A 307 6.39 -8.66 -14.05
N TYR A 308 6.76 -8.38 -12.81
CA TYR A 308 7.97 -7.64 -12.47
C TYR A 308 8.63 -8.23 -11.24
N ASP A 309 9.96 -8.20 -11.23
CA ASP A 309 10.71 -8.17 -9.98
C ASP A 309 10.87 -6.71 -9.57
N VAL A 310 10.34 -6.36 -8.40
CA VAL A 310 10.52 -5.03 -7.81
C VAL A 310 11.81 -4.99 -7.03
N VAL A 311 12.61 -3.95 -7.21
CA VAL A 311 13.95 -3.84 -6.61
C VAL A 311 14.07 -2.69 -5.62
N TYR A 312 13.05 -1.82 -5.55
CA TYR A 312 12.96 -0.77 -4.54
C TYR A 312 11.52 -0.28 -4.36
N TYR A 313 11.08 -0.14 -3.11
CA TYR A 313 9.84 0.52 -2.67
C TYR A 313 10.17 1.80 -1.92
N ALA A 314 9.36 2.85 -2.11
CA ALA A 314 9.49 4.10 -1.38
C ALA A 314 8.14 4.79 -1.18
N GLY A 315 8.01 5.50 -0.06
CA GLY A 315 6.85 6.30 0.29
C GLY A 315 5.63 5.45 0.59
N HIS A 316 4.45 5.88 0.10
CA HIS A 316 3.18 5.23 0.42
C HIS A 316 3.20 3.71 0.13
N SER A 317 3.84 3.29 -0.97
CA SER A 317 3.99 1.88 -1.33
C SER A 317 4.79 1.02 -0.34
N ASN A 318 5.65 1.64 0.47
CA ASN A 318 6.49 0.97 1.46
C ASN A 318 5.89 1.05 2.88
N ALA A 319 4.76 1.73 3.07
CA ALA A 319 4.19 1.97 4.39
C ALA A 319 3.39 0.78 4.92
N GLY A 320 3.86 0.18 6.02
CA GLY A 320 3.19 -0.96 6.65
C GLY A 320 3.18 -2.19 5.74
N SER A 321 2.01 -2.60 5.28
CA SER A 321 1.83 -3.75 4.39
C SER A 321 2.51 -3.53 3.04
N LYS A 322 3.17 -4.55 2.49
CA LYS A 322 3.82 -4.44 1.17
C LYS A 322 2.86 -4.83 0.05
N THR A 323 2.69 -3.92 -0.91
CA THR A 323 1.91 -4.16 -2.13
C THR A 323 2.50 -5.33 -2.93
N ILE A 324 1.65 -6.12 -3.59
CA ILE A 324 2.08 -7.22 -4.47
C ILE A 324 1.50 -7.15 -5.88
N ALA A 325 0.47 -6.33 -6.09
CA ALA A 325 -0.12 -6.06 -7.37
C ALA A 325 -0.53 -4.58 -7.42
N ILE A 326 -0.37 -3.94 -8.56
CA ILE A 326 -0.68 -2.52 -8.79
C ILE A 326 -1.54 -2.42 -10.05
N ASN A 327 -2.57 -1.55 -10.05
CA ASN A 327 -3.36 -1.24 -11.23
C ASN A 327 -3.44 0.28 -11.45
N LEU A 328 -2.77 0.78 -12.49
CA LEU A 328 -2.60 2.23 -12.73
C LEU A 328 -2.79 2.59 -14.21
N PRO A 329 -2.97 3.89 -14.55
CA PRO A 329 -3.10 5.05 -13.65
C PRO A 329 -4.50 5.17 -13.03
N ASN A 330 -4.63 5.97 -11.98
CA ASN A 330 -5.91 6.30 -11.34
C ASN A 330 -6.75 7.31 -12.16
N ASP A 331 -6.14 8.04 -13.10
CA ASP A 331 -6.80 9.04 -13.94
C ASP A 331 -7.80 8.38 -14.92
N GLU A 332 -9.10 8.66 -14.72
CA GLU A 332 -10.19 8.07 -15.50
C GLU A 332 -10.10 8.39 -17.00
N GLN A 333 -9.61 9.56 -17.38
CA GLN A 333 -9.47 9.93 -18.78
C GLN A 333 -8.38 9.09 -19.44
N VAL A 334 -7.24 8.91 -18.77
CA VAL A 334 -6.17 8.03 -19.27
C VAL A 334 -6.67 6.59 -19.36
N GLN A 335 -7.42 6.12 -18.35
CA GLN A 335 -8.02 4.78 -18.39
C GLN A 335 -8.98 4.59 -19.57
N LEU A 336 -9.83 5.58 -19.86
CA LEU A 336 -10.78 5.51 -20.98
C LEU A 336 -10.07 5.50 -22.34
N GLU A 337 -8.98 6.25 -22.48
CA GLU A 337 -8.27 6.40 -23.75
C GLU A 337 -7.22 5.30 -24.00
N LYS A 338 -6.57 4.78 -22.94
CA LYS A 338 -5.42 3.86 -23.04
C LYS A 338 -5.56 2.57 -22.24
N GLY A 339 -6.58 2.44 -21.40
CA GLY A 339 -6.72 1.34 -20.46
C GLY A 339 -5.85 1.50 -19.22
N THR A 340 -5.58 0.39 -18.54
CA THR A 340 -4.72 0.34 -17.34
C THR A 340 -3.58 -0.64 -17.52
N ARG A 341 -2.56 -0.52 -16.67
CA ARG A 341 -1.53 -1.54 -16.47
C ARG A 341 -1.71 -2.20 -15.13
N ARG A 342 -1.67 -3.51 -15.14
CA ARG A 342 -1.64 -4.37 -13.97
C ARG A 342 -0.23 -4.94 -13.83
N LEU A 343 0.44 -4.58 -12.75
CA LEU A 343 1.82 -4.95 -12.45
C LEU A 343 1.83 -5.96 -11.32
N GLN A 344 2.25 -7.19 -11.58
CA GLN A 344 2.41 -8.25 -10.58
C GLN A 344 3.84 -8.26 -10.05
N LEU A 345 4.03 -8.07 -8.75
CA LEU A 345 5.35 -7.93 -8.12
C LEU A 345 5.84 -9.31 -7.64
N LYS A 346 6.36 -10.10 -8.58
CA LYS A 346 6.67 -11.53 -8.44
C LYS A 346 7.57 -11.86 -7.25
N ASN A 347 8.70 -11.16 -7.09
CA ASN A 347 9.61 -11.41 -5.96
C ASN A 347 9.02 -10.97 -4.60
N ALA A 348 8.21 -9.91 -4.55
CA ALA A 348 7.47 -9.54 -3.33
C ALA A 348 6.40 -10.58 -2.98
N MET A 349 5.69 -11.11 -3.98
CA MET A 349 4.78 -12.24 -3.82
C MET A 349 5.51 -13.49 -3.33
N ARG A 350 6.71 -13.74 -3.85
CA ARG A 350 7.55 -14.88 -3.46
C ARG A 350 7.88 -14.81 -1.98
N ALA A 351 8.32 -13.66 -1.51
CA ALA A 351 8.61 -13.44 -0.10
C ALA A 351 7.37 -13.68 0.80
N LYS A 352 6.18 -13.16 0.42
CA LYS A 352 4.95 -13.45 1.18
C LYS A 352 4.56 -14.94 1.12
N PHE A 353 4.82 -15.60 -0.01
CA PHE A 353 4.56 -17.03 -0.14
C PHE A 353 5.46 -17.84 0.81
N ASP A 354 6.76 -17.60 0.76
CA ASP A 354 7.77 -18.35 1.53
C ASP A 354 7.66 -18.06 3.04
N GLU A 355 7.52 -16.80 3.44
CA GLU A 355 7.57 -16.38 4.86
C GLU A 355 6.21 -16.41 5.57
N ILE A 356 5.10 -16.47 4.82
CA ILE A 356 3.76 -16.37 5.40
C ILE A 356 2.89 -17.54 4.97
N LEU A 357 2.70 -17.75 3.66
CA LEU A 357 1.75 -18.75 3.17
C LEU A 357 2.20 -20.18 3.49
N VAL A 358 3.46 -20.51 3.27
CA VAL A 358 4.02 -21.83 3.56
C VAL A 358 3.93 -22.15 5.06
N PRO A 359 4.37 -21.28 5.99
CA PRO A 359 4.18 -21.50 7.42
C PRO A 359 2.71 -21.66 7.84
N ILE A 360 1.78 -20.90 7.23
CA ILE A 360 0.34 -21.08 7.47
C ILE A 360 -0.09 -22.48 7.04
N ALA A 361 0.33 -22.92 5.86
CA ALA A 361 -0.01 -24.24 5.36
C ALA A 361 0.60 -25.38 6.21
N ASP A 362 1.78 -25.16 6.79
CA ASP A 362 2.39 -26.12 7.72
C ASP A 362 1.62 -26.32 9.02
N VAL A 363 0.84 -25.31 9.44
CA VAL A 363 -0.03 -25.41 10.61
C VAL A 363 -1.41 -25.95 10.24
N LEU A 364 -1.99 -25.46 9.14
CA LEU A 364 -3.42 -25.62 8.84
C LEU A 364 -3.72 -26.57 7.68
N ILE A 365 -2.79 -26.98 6.83
CA ILE A 365 -3.07 -27.92 5.74
C ILE A 365 -2.58 -29.32 6.13
N VAL A 366 -3.35 -30.36 5.79
CA VAL A 366 -2.97 -31.75 6.04
C VAL A 366 -1.65 -32.09 5.33
N PRO A 367 -0.74 -32.88 5.95
CA PRO A 367 0.57 -33.17 5.37
C PRO A 367 0.55 -33.70 3.93
N GLU A 368 -0.46 -34.51 3.59
CA GLU A 368 -0.58 -35.16 2.28
C GLU A 368 -0.86 -34.17 1.14
N GLN A 369 -1.43 -32.99 1.44
CA GLN A 369 -1.73 -31.96 0.45
C GLN A 369 -0.70 -30.82 0.41
N ARG A 370 0.28 -30.76 1.34
CA ARG A 370 1.25 -29.65 1.38
C ARG A 370 2.15 -29.55 0.15
N GLN A 371 2.38 -30.65 -0.55
CA GLN A 371 3.10 -30.66 -1.83
C GLN A 371 2.40 -29.82 -2.92
N HIS A 372 1.10 -29.56 -2.75
CA HIS A 372 0.29 -28.72 -3.63
C HIS A 372 0.32 -27.23 -3.24
N ILE A 373 1.06 -26.86 -2.19
CA ILE A 373 1.30 -25.46 -1.87
C ILE A 373 2.47 -24.99 -2.72
N THR A 374 2.16 -24.36 -3.85
CA THR A 374 3.16 -23.94 -4.83
C THR A 374 3.07 -22.46 -5.12
N PHE A 375 4.22 -21.84 -5.39
CA PHE A 375 4.22 -20.42 -5.72
C PHE A 375 3.58 -20.13 -7.07
N ASP A 376 3.75 -21.00 -8.07
CA ASP A 376 3.16 -20.76 -9.39
C ASP A 376 1.63 -20.73 -9.27
N ALA A 377 1.05 -21.56 -8.40
CA ALA A 377 -0.37 -21.49 -8.05
C ALA A 377 -0.73 -20.20 -7.32
N PHE A 378 0.05 -19.79 -6.31
CA PHE A 378 -0.18 -18.53 -5.60
C PHE A 378 -0.13 -17.31 -6.52
N PHE A 379 0.93 -17.24 -7.34
CA PHE A 379 1.17 -16.18 -8.32
C PHE A 379 0.04 -16.10 -9.34
N ALA A 380 -0.31 -17.23 -9.96
CA ALA A 380 -1.38 -17.27 -10.93
C ALA A 380 -2.75 -16.96 -10.31
N ASN A 381 -3.06 -17.45 -9.10
CA ASN A 381 -4.32 -17.14 -8.43
C ASN A 381 -4.49 -15.62 -8.21
N THR A 382 -3.44 -14.93 -7.73
CA THR A 382 -3.47 -13.47 -7.59
C THR A 382 -3.50 -12.76 -8.94
N MET A 383 -2.76 -13.25 -9.92
CA MET A 383 -2.78 -12.65 -11.26
C MET A 383 -4.18 -12.76 -11.90
N PHE A 384 -4.80 -13.94 -11.85
CA PHE A 384 -6.12 -14.16 -12.42
C PHE A 384 -7.23 -13.48 -11.62
N HIS A 385 -7.03 -13.23 -10.32
CA HIS A 385 -7.87 -12.31 -9.56
C HIS A 385 -7.89 -10.92 -10.22
N GLU A 386 -6.72 -10.34 -10.52
CA GLU A 386 -6.67 -9.02 -11.18
C GLU A 386 -7.32 -9.03 -12.57
N VAL A 387 -7.15 -10.12 -13.31
CA VAL A 387 -7.83 -10.28 -14.60
C VAL A 387 -9.34 -10.39 -14.44
N ALA A 388 -9.80 -11.09 -13.42
CA ALA A 388 -11.21 -11.34 -13.14
C ALA A 388 -11.99 -10.08 -12.74
N HIS A 389 -11.35 -9.02 -12.26
CA HIS A 389 -11.99 -7.70 -12.15
C HIS A 389 -12.51 -7.18 -13.51
N GLY A 390 -11.86 -7.58 -14.61
CA GLY A 390 -12.29 -7.27 -15.97
C GLY A 390 -13.43 -8.14 -16.51
N LEU A 391 -13.79 -9.22 -15.79
CA LEU A 391 -14.83 -10.18 -16.16
C LEU A 391 -16.09 -10.00 -15.29
N GLY A 392 -17.17 -10.66 -15.70
CA GLY A 392 -18.45 -10.63 -14.99
C GLY A 392 -19.30 -9.44 -15.41
N ILE A 393 -19.92 -8.77 -14.44
CA ILE A 393 -20.96 -7.76 -14.64
C ILE A 393 -20.50 -6.43 -14.03
N LYS A 394 -20.71 -5.33 -14.75
CA LYS A 394 -20.44 -3.94 -14.34
C LYS A 394 -21.71 -3.09 -14.31
N ASN A 395 -22.73 -3.46 -15.09
CA ASN A 395 -24.04 -2.80 -15.12
C ASN A 395 -25.14 -3.79 -14.76
N THR A 396 -26.18 -3.31 -14.07
CA THR A 396 -27.34 -4.15 -13.77
C THR A 396 -27.99 -4.63 -15.06
N ILE A 397 -28.59 -5.83 -15.05
CA ILE A 397 -29.16 -6.47 -16.24
C ILE A 397 -30.35 -5.68 -16.81
N ASP A 398 -31.01 -4.86 -15.97
CA ASP A 398 -32.06 -3.93 -16.36
C ASP A 398 -31.53 -2.61 -16.95
N GLY A 399 -30.20 -2.39 -16.92
CA GLY A 399 -29.53 -1.19 -17.39
C GLY A 399 -29.79 0.07 -16.57
N SER A 400 -30.38 -0.06 -15.37
CA SER A 400 -30.77 1.09 -14.55
C SER A 400 -29.60 1.79 -13.86
N SER A 401 -28.51 1.07 -13.57
CA SER A 401 -27.34 1.61 -12.89
C SER A 401 -26.08 0.76 -13.10
N THR A 402 -24.93 1.27 -12.66
CA THR A 402 -23.74 0.43 -12.48
C THR A 402 -23.87 -0.40 -11.21
N VAL A 403 -23.25 -1.59 -11.17
CA VAL A 403 -23.20 -2.46 -9.98
C VAL A 403 -22.68 -1.69 -8.76
N ARG A 404 -21.64 -0.87 -8.95
CA ARG A 404 -21.07 -0.04 -7.89
C ARG A 404 -22.09 0.95 -7.32
N GLN A 405 -22.90 1.58 -8.17
CA GLN A 405 -23.94 2.51 -7.73
C GLN A 405 -25.11 1.81 -7.03
N ALA A 406 -25.52 0.65 -7.52
CA ALA A 406 -26.59 -0.15 -6.91
C ALA A 406 -26.19 -0.64 -5.51
N LEU A 407 -24.97 -1.19 -5.38
CA LEU A 407 -24.52 -1.88 -4.18
C LEU A 407 -23.82 -0.99 -3.14
N LYS A 408 -23.46 0.24 -3.50
CA LYS A 408 -22.92 1.27 -2.59
C LYS A 408 -21.73 0.73 -1.78
N GLU A 409 -21.78 0.80 -0.45
CA GLU A 409 -20.71 0.37 0.46
C GLU A 409 -20.46 -1.14 0.45
N LEU A 410 -21.38 -1.94 -0.11
CA LEU A 410 -21.22 -3.38 -0.24
C LEU A 410 -20.48 -3.78 -1.52
N ALA A 411 -20.38 -2.85 -2.50
CA ALA A 411 -19.84 -3.12 -3.82
C ALA A 411 -18.40 -3.64 -3.78
N SER A 412 -17.52 -2.98 -3.01
CA SER A 412 -16.09 -3.30 -2.99
C SER A 412 -15.83 -4.72 -2.49
N ALA A 413 -16.37 -5.09 -1.33
CA ALA A 413 -16.14 -6.44 -0.79
C ALA A 413 -16.77 -7.54 -1.65
N LEU A 414 -17.89 -7.27 -2.32
CA LEU A 414 -18.49 -8.24 -3.24
C LEU A 414 -17.66 -8.40 -4.51
N GLU A 415 -17.13 -7.30 -5.04
CA GLU A 415 -16.26 -7.29 -6.23
C GLU A 415 -14.95 -8.04 -5.97
N GLU A 416 -14.35 -7.91 -4.78
CA GLU A 416 -13.21 -8.74 -4.36
C GLU A 416 -13.57 -10.23 -4.32
N GLY A 417 -14.74 -10.56 -3.77
CA GLY A 417 -15.25 -11.93 -3.74
C GLY A 417 -15.45 -12.51 -5.14
N LYS A 418 -15.95 -11.69 -6.06
CA LYS A 418 -16.08 -12.03 -7.49
C LYS A 418 -14.72 -12.28 -8.12
N ALA A 419 -13.78 -11.34 -7.99
CA ALA A 419 -12.47 -11.42 -8.60
C ALA A 419 -11.72 -12.69 -8.17
N ASP A 420 -11.73 -13.00 -6.88
CA ASP A 420 -11.09 -14.20 -6.37
C ASP A 420 -11.70 -15.50 -6.90
N ILE A 421 -13.03 -15.61 -6.90
CA ILE A 421 -13.70 -16.87 -7.32
C ILE A 421 -13.66 -17.05 -8.83
N LEU A 422 -13.78 -15.96 -9.58
CA LEU A 422 -13.66 -15.98 -11.03
C LEU A 422 -12.22 -16.20 -11.47
N GLY A 423 -11.23 -15.69 -10.73
CA GLY A 423 -9.82 -15.99 -10.96
C GLY A 423 -9.55 -17.50 -10.87
N LEU A 424 -10.10 -18.17 -9.85
CA LEU A 424 -10.00 -19.62 -9.69
C LEU A 424 -10.75 -20.39 -10.80
N TYR A 425 -11.91 -19.89 -11.24
CA TYR A 425 -12.63 -20.43 -12.40
C TYR A 425 -11.80 -20.31 -13.68
N MET A 426 -11.18 -19.16 -13.92
CA MET A 426 -10.33 -18.93 -15.10
C MET A 426 -9.14 -19.88 -15.13
N VAL A 427 -8.42 -20.01 -14.00
CA VAL A 427 -7.34 -20.99 -13.84
C VAL A 427 -7.83 -22.40 -14.19
N THR A 428 -8.97 -22.80 -13.62
CA THR A 428 -9.57 -24.13 -13.87
C THR A 428 -9.80 -24.35 -15.36
N GLN A 429 -10.46 -23.40 -16.04
CA GLN A 429 -10.76 -23.51 -17.46
C GLN A 429 -9.52 -23.51 -18.34
N LEU A 430 -8.55 -22.66 -18.04
CA LEU A 430 -7.32 -22.54 -18.83
C LEU A 430 -6.39 -23.74 -18.66
N LEU A 431 -6.36 -24.36 -17.47
CA LEU A 431 -5.63 -25.60 -17.24
C LEU A 431 -6.27 -26.77 -18.01
N GLU A 432 -7.60 -26.90 -17.97
CA GLU A 432 -8.33 -27.95 -18.71
C GLU A 432 -8.21 -27.81 -20.24
N GLN A 433 -8.10 -26.58 -20.73
CA GLN A 433 -7.85 -26.30 -22.14
C GLN A 433 -6.38 -26.49 -22.54
N GLY A 434 -5.47 -26.76 -21.59
CA GLY A 434 -4.03 -26.88 -21.82
C GLY A 434 -3.34 -25.56 -22.18
N VAL A 435 -3.95 -24.43 -21.83
CA VAL A 435 -3.41 -23.08 -22.05
C VAL A 435 -2.41 -22.72 -20.96
N ILE A 436 -2.74 -23.04 -19.72
CA ILE A 436 -1.79 -23.13 -18.60
C ILE A 436 -1.21 -24.54 -18.64
N THR A 437 0.11 -24.65 -18.62
CA THR A 437 0.81 -25.94 -18.71
C THR A 437 1.58 -26.30 -17.44
N GLU A 438 1.69 -25.33 -16.54
CA GLU A 438 2.36 -25.42 -15.25
C GLU A 438 1.40 -25.87 -14.15
N GLY A 439 1.87 -26.78 -13.30
CA GLY A 439 1.09 -27.28 -12.16
C GLY A 439 -0.10 -28.18 -12.54
N GLN A 440 -0.88 -28.50 -11.52
CA GLN A 440 -2.13 -29.28 -11.61
C GLN A 440 -3.22 -28.63 -10.76
N LEU A 441 -4.48 -29.02 -10.94
CA LEU A 441 -5.61 -28.33 -10.31
C LEU A 441 -5.53 -28.35 -8.77
N GLU A 442 -5.01 -29.43 -8.21
CA GLU A 442 -4.76 -29.61 -6.78
C GLU A 442 -3.84 -28.51 -6.24
N ASP A 443 -2.84 -28.08 -7.02
CA ASP A 443 -1.92 -27.01 -6.62
C ASP A 443 -2.67 -25.70 -6.43
N TYR A 444 -3.51 -25.34 -7.41
CA TYR A 444 -4.29 -24.12 -7.41
C TYR A 444 -5.33 -24.08 -6.30
N TYR A 445 -6.10 -25.16 -6.12
CA TYR A 445 -7.17 -25.21 -5.12
C TYR A 445 -6.63 -25.26 -3.69
N THR A 446 -5.58 -26.05 -3.45
CA THR A 446 -4.97 -26.16 -2.11
C THR A 446 -4.27 -24.86 -1.72
N THR A 447 -3.51 -24.27 -2.64
CA THR A 447 -2.86 -22.97 -2.42
C THR A 447 -3.88 -21.85 -2.22
N PHE A 448 -5.00 -21.86 -2.95
CA PHE A 448 -6.09 -20.90 -2.76
C PHE A 448 -6.69 -21.00 -1.36
N LEU A 449 -7.00 -22.21 -0.87
CA LEU A 449 -7.51 -22.41 0.49
C LEU A 449 -6.52 -21.90 1.55
N ALA A 450 -5.23 -22.24 1.43
CA ALA A 450 -4.20 -21.70 2.32
C ALA A 450 -4.16 -20.15 2.28
N GLY A 451 -4.35 -19.58 1.09
CA GLY A 451 -4.38 -18.14 0.85
C GLY A 451 -5.52 -17.42 1.54
N ILE A 452 -6.67 -18.08 1.74
CA ILE A 452 -7.78 -17.55 2.53
C ILE A 452 -7.29 -17.28 3.96
N PHE A 453 -6.67 -18.25 4.64
CA PHE A 453 -6.17 -18.08 6.02
C PHE A 453 -5.16 -16.93 6.18
N ARG A 454 -4.37 -16.64 5.14
CA ARG A 454 -3.49 -15.46 5.13
C ARG A 454 -4.32 -14.16 5.12
N SER A 455 -5.24 -14.05 4.17
CA SER A 455 -6.00 -12.81 3.94
C SER A 455 -6.96 -12.46 5.07
N VAL A 456 -7.50 -13.46 5.77
CA VAL A 456 -8.41 -13.25 6.90
C VAL A 456 -7.73 -12.65 8.13
N ARG A 457 -6.40 -12.80 8.25
CA ARG A 457 -5.60 -12.17 9.31
C ARG A 457 -5.52 -10.65 9.18
N PHE A 458 -5.84 -10.10 8.01
CA PHE A 458 -6.00 -8.65 7.84
C PHE A 458 -7.28 -8.10 8.50
N GLY A 459 -8.17 -8.98 8.96
CA GLY A 459 -9.36 -8.62 9.73
C GLY A 459 -10.56 -8.20 8.88
N ALA A 460 -11.73 -8.18 9.53
CA ALA A 460 -13.02 -7.89 8.93
C ALA A 460 -13.22 -6.40 8.53
N SER A 461 -12.28 -5.52 8.87
CA SER A 461 -12.33 -4.10 8.48
C SER A 461 -11.97 -3.88 7.01
N SER A 462 -11.23 -4.80 6.37
CA SER A 462 -10.86 -4.72 4.95
C SER A 462 -11.89 -5.37 4.03
N ALA A 463 -12.09 -4.83 2.83
CA ALA A 463 -12.97 -5.41 1.81
C ALA A 463 -12.54 -6.84 1.44
N HIS A 464 -11.23 -7.05 1.27
CA HIS A 464 -10.64 -8.36 1.02
C HIS A 464 -10.89 -9.34 2.18
N GLY A 465 -10.72 -8.90 3.43
CA GLY A 465 -10.99 -9.72 4.61
C GLY A 465 -12.45 -10.19 4.66
N LYS A 466 -13.41 -9.27 4.43
CA LYS A 466 -14.85 -9.60 4.32
C LYS A 466 -15.13 -10.60 3.20
N ALA A 467 -14.56 -10.38 2.01
CA ALA A 467 -14.70 -11.29 0.87
C ALA A 467 -14.15 -12.69 1.16
N ASN A 468 -13.02 -12.77 1.86
CA ASN A 468 -12.41 -14.04 2.27
C ASN A 468 -13.23 -14.77 3.34
N MET A 469 -13.86 -14.04 4.27
CA MET A 469 -14.81 -14.62 5.24
C MET A 469 -15.98 -15.31 4.55
N ILE A 470 -16.62 -14.59 3.62
CA ILE A 470 -17.76 -15.13 2.88
C ILE A 470 -17.37 -16.39 2.12
N ARG A 471 -16.24 -16.36 1.42
CA ARG A 471 -15.72 -17.53 0.71
C ARG A 471 -15.42 -18.69 1.63
N PHE A 472 -14.72 -18.46 2.74
CA PHE A 472 -14.39 -19.50 3.70
C PHE A 472 -15.65 -20.21 4.21
N ASN A 473 -16.63 -19.43 4.69
CA ASN A 473 -17.86 -19.95 5.25
C ASN A 473 -18.71 -20.66 4.19
N TYR A 474 -18.81 -20.09 2.99
CA TYR A 474 -19.52 -20.72 1.87
C TYR A 474 -18.87 -22.05 1.46
N PHE A 475 -17.55 -22.11 1.38
CA PHE A 475 -16.79 -23.32 1.10
C PHE A 475 -16.95 -24.38 2.20
N ALA A 476 -16.96 -23.96 3.46
CA ALA A 476 -17.23 -24.86 4.58
C ALA A 476 -18.64 -25.48 4.47
N GLU A 477 -19.66 -24.66 4.21
CA GLU A 477 -21.05 -25.14 4.05
C GLU A 477 -21.22 -26.05 2.82
N ALA A 478 -20.54 -25.73 1.72
CA ALA A 478 -20.57 -26.53 0.49
C ALA A 478 -19.72 -27.82 0.58
N GLY A 479 -18.98 -28.03 1.66
CA GLY A 479 -18.10 -29.19 1.83
C GLY A 479 -16.88 -29.18 0.92
N ALA A 480 -16.43 -27.99 0.47
CA ALA A 480 -15.25 -27.83 -0.39
C ALA A 480 -13.95 -28.28 0.28
N PHE A 481 -13.94 -28.32 1.62
CA PHE A 481 -12.87 -28.89 2.42
C PHE A 481 -13.43 -29.58 3.66
N THR A 482 -12.59 -30.41 4.27
CA THR A 482 -12.83 -30.99 5.61
C THR A 482 -11.78 -30.49 6.58
N ARG A 483 -12.10 -30.53 7.88
CA ARG A 483 -11.16 -30.22 8.97
C ARG A 483 -11.05 -31.42 9.91
N ASN A 484 -9.84 -31.90 10.17
CA ASN A 484 -9.60 -33.04 11.05
C ASN A 484 -9.53 -32.62 12.55
N GLU A 485 -9.42 -33.60 13.45
CA GLU A 485 -9.34 -33.35 14.90
C GLU A 485 -8.08 -32.55 15.32
N GLN A 486 -7.04 -32.55 14.48
CA GLN A 486 -5.82 -31.76 14.67
C GLN A 486 -5.97 -30.31 14.16
N GLY A 487 -7.15 -29.97 13.66
CA GLY A 487 -7.45 -28.66 13.09
C GLY A 487 -6.71 -28.37 11.79
N GLN A 488 -6.51 -29.39 10.97
CA GLN A 488 -5.94 -29.28 9.63
C GLN A 488 -7.00 -29.51 8.58
N TYR A 489 -6.90 -28.76 7.50
CA TYR A 489 -7.84 -28.69 6.40
C TYR A 489 -7.34 -29.52 5.22
N ALA A 490 -8.28 -30.20 4.56
CA ALA A 490 -8.04 -30.93 3.33
C ALA A 490 -9.10 -30.55 2.29
N VAL A 491 -8.66 -30.12 1.10
CA VAL A 491 -9.54 -29.77 -0.02
C VAL A 491 -10.13 -31.04 -0.63
N ASP A 492 -11.44 -31.02 -0.88
CA ASP A 492 -12.11 -31.96 -1.77
C ASP A 492 -12.22 -31.31 -3.15
N MET A 493 -11.52 -31.84 -4.16
CA MET A 493 -11.41 -31.18 -5.47
C MET A 493 -12.74 -31.03 -6.21
N ALA A 494 -13.63 -32.03 -6.09
CA ALA A 494 -14.92 -32.00 -6.76
C ALA A 494 -15.87 -31.02 -6.07
N ALA A 495 -15.93 -31.07 -4.73
CA ALA A 495 -16.75 -30.15 -3.94
C ALA A 495 -16.23 -28.71 -4.03
N MET A 496 -14.91 -28.50 -4.05
CA MET A 496 -14.29 -27.18 -4.25
C MET A 496 -14.70 -26.58 -5.58
N ARG A 497 -14.65 -27.35 -6.67
CA ARG A 497 -15.12 -26.88 -7.98
C ARG A 497 -16.60 -26.53 -7.97
N ALA A 498 -17.44 -27.38 -7.36
CA ALA A 498 -18.87 -27.14 -7.27
C ALA A 498 -19.19 -25.87 -6.43
N ALA A 499 -18.49 -25.69 -5.30
CA ALA A 499 -18.60 -24.52 -4.45
C ALA A 499 -18.13 -23.24 -5.16
N MET A 500 -17.03 -23.31 -5.91
CA MET A 500 -16.53 -22.20 -6.72
C MET A 500 -17.55 -21.76 -7.77
N ASN A 501 -18.11 -22.71 -8.53
CA ASN A 501 -19.10 -22.39 -9.57
C ASN A 501 -20.40 -21.83 -8.97
N SER A 502 -20.91 -22.43 -7.90
CA SER A 502 -22.15 -21.97 -7.25
C SER A 502 -22.00 -20.62 -6.55
N LEU A 503 -20.83 -20.33 -5.95
CA LEU A 503 -20.55 -19.02 -5.39
C LEU A 503 -20.40 -17.96 -6.50
N SER A 504 -19.76 -18.32 -7.62
CA SER A 504 -19.67 -17.45 -8.80
C SER A 504 -21.05 -17.09 -9.33
N GLU A 505 -21.95 -18.08 -9.47
CA GLU A 505 -23.34 -17.87 -9.86
C GLU A 505 -24.03 -16.88 -8.91
N LYS A 506 -23.97 -17.15 -7.60
CA LYS A 506 -24.61 -16.31 -6.57
C LYS A 506 -24.13 -14.86 -6.63
N ILE A 507 -22.81 -14.64 -6.69
CA ILE A 507 -22.23 -13.29 -6.72
C ILE A 507 -22.62 -12.56 -8.01
N LEU A 508 -22.53 -13.23 -9.16
CA LEU A 508 -22.87 -12.62 -10.45
C LEU A 508 -24.37 -12.28 -10.53
N THR A 509 -25.26 -13.12 -10.02
CA THR A 509 -26.68 -12.81 -9.95
C THR A 509 -26.95 -11.58 -9.07
N LEU A 510 -26.38 -11.54 -7.85
CA LEU A 510 -26.52 -10.38 -6.96
C LEU A 510 -26.01 -9.08 -7.59
N GLN A 511 -24.88 -9.13 -8.31
CA GLN A 511 -24.36 -7.98 -9.05
C GLN A 511 -25.31 -7.59 -10.20
N GLY A 512 -25.74 -8.55 -11.02
CA GLY A 512 -26.61 -8.31 -12.16
C GLY A 512 -27.95 -7.72 -11.77
N ASP A 513 -28.54 -8.17 -10.67
CA ASP A 513 -29.80 -7.66 -10.17
C ASP A 513 -29.65 -6.32 -9.43
N GLY A 514 -28.41 -5.91 -9.11
CA GLY A 514 -28.15 -4.77 -8.23
C GLY A 514 -28.76 -4.98 -6.84
N ASP A 515 -28.83 -6.23 -6.37
CA ASP A 515 -29.55 -6.62 -5.17
C ASP A 515 -28.78 -6.26 -3.90
N TYR A 516 -28.85 -4.98 -3.52
CA TYR A 516 -28.25 -4.45 -2.32
C TYR A 516 -28.68 -5.22 -1.05
N GLN A 517 -29.95 -5.63 -0.98
CA GLN A 517 -30.46 -6.35 0.19
C GLN A 517 -29.87 -7.77 0.26
N GLY A 518 -29.89 -8.51 -0.84
CA GLY A 518 -29.33 -9.86 -0.92
C GLY A 518 -27.82 -9.90 -0.63
N VAL A 519 -27.07 -8.87 -1.06
CA VAL A 519 -25.65 -8.73 -0.69
C VAL A 519 -25.48 -8.46 0.81
N GLY A 520 -26.33 -7.60 1.38
CA GLY A 520 -26.34 -7.34 2.82
C GLY A 520 -26.64 -8.59 3.65
N GLU A 521 -27.59 -9.41 3.20
CA GLU A 521 -27.93 -10.71 3.82
C GLU A 521 -26.76 -11.70 3.72
N LEU A 522 -26.16 -11.85 2.53
CA LEU A 522 -24.96 -12.68 2.34
C LEU A 522 -23.83 -12.28 3.31
N PHE A 523 -23.60 -10.98 3.48
CA PHE A 523 -22.54 -10.47 4.35
C PHE A 523 -22.87 -10.69 5.82
N ALA A 524 -24.13 -10.49 6.23
CA ALA A 524 -24.56 -10.72 7.60
C ALA A 524 -24.45 -12.19 8.00
N GLU A 525 -24.78 -13.10 7.10
CA GLU A 525 -24.73 -14.55 7.33
C GLU A 525 -23.31 -15.09 7.28
N MET A 526 -22.55 -14.74 6.23
CA MET A 526 -21.27 -15.38 5.90
C MET A 526 -20.04 -14.51 6.18
N GLY A 527 -20.21 -13.25 6.60
CA GLY A 527 -19.09 -12.33 6.83
C GLY A 527 -18.42 -12.43 8.21
N ASN A 528 -18.91 -13.30 9.09
CA ASN A 528 -18.42 -13.44 10.46
C ASN A 528 -17.27 -14.46 10.55
N VAL A 529 -16.39 -14.31 11.55
CA VAL A 529 -15.36 -15.30 11.90
C VAL A 529 -15.98 -16.32 12.86
N PRO A 530 -16.19 -17.60 12.46
CA PRO A 530 -16.68 -18.61 13.38
C PRO A 530 -15.67 -18.89 14.50
N ALA A 531 -16.14 -19.35 15.66
CA ALA A 531 -15.27 -19.64 16.80
C ALA A 531 -14.16 -20.66 16.47
N GLU A 532 -14.44 -21.64 15.62
CA GLU A 532 -13.45 -22.62 15.18
C GLU A 532 -12.36 -21.99 14.31
N LEU A 533 -12.74 -21.11 13.37
CA LEU A 533 -11.77 -20.36 12.57
C LEU A 533 -10.95 -19.41 13.45
N GLN A 534 -11.57 -18.73 14.41
CA GLN A 534 -10.84 -17.87 15.35
C GLN A 534 -9.77 -18.66 16.12
N ALA A 535 -10.09 -19.86 16.58
CA ALA A 535 -9.12 -20.72 17.25
C ALA A 535 -7.96 -21.14 16.32
N ASP A 536 -8.21 -21.31 15.03
CA ASP A 536 -7.15 -21.57 14.05
C ASP A 536 -6.29 -20.33 13.78
N LEU A 537 -6.88 -19.13 13.73
CA LEU A 537 -6.12 -17.87 13.65
C LEU A 537 -5.26 -17.66 14.90
N ASP A 538 -5.78 -17.99 16.08
CA ASP A 538 -5.02 -17.94 17.33
C ASP A 538 -3.84 -18.91 17.32
N ARG A 539 -3.98 -20.09 16.71
CA ARG A 539 -2.87 -21.03 16.48
C ARG A 539 -1.79 -20.46 15.57
N LEU A 540 -2.17 -19.75 14.50
CA LEU A 540 -1.22 -19.06 13.63
C LEU A 540 -0.47 -17.94 14.37
N SER A 541 -1.19 -17.17 15.19
CA SER A 541 -0.60 -16.14 16.05
C SER A 541 0.36 -16.74 17.08
N ALA A 542 -0.01 -17.85 17.71
CA ALA A 542 0.85 -18.57 18.66
C ALA A 542 2.09 -19.20 18.00
N ALA A 543 1.99 -19.57 16.72
CA ALA A 543 3.12 -20.01 15.90
C ALA A 543 4.06 -18.85 15.47
N GLN A 544 3.74 -17.61 15.85
CA GLN A 544 4.51 -16.40 15.53
C GLN A 544 4.77 -16.24 14.01
N ILE A 545 3.82 -16.68 13.18
CA ILE A 545 3.93 -16.50 11.75
C ILE A 545 3.81 -14.99 11.45
N PRO A 546 4.74 -14.39 10.70
CA PRO A 546 4.68 -12.98 10.33
C PRO A 546 3.31 -12.61 9.72
N VAL A 547 2.84 -11.40 10.00
CA VAL A 547 1.65 -10.84 9.34
C VAL A 547 2.03 -10.32 7.96
N ASP A 548 3.20 -9.69 7.86
CA ASP A 548 3.75 -9.25 6.58
C ASP A 548 5.29 -9.24 6.57
N ILE A 549 5.89 -8.68 5.51
CA ILE A 549 7.32 -8.59 5.26
C ILE A 549 7.82 -7.13 5.22
N THR A 550 9.13 -6.96 5.38
CA THR A 550 9.86 -5.72 5.10
C THR A 550 11.06 -6.01 4.22
N PHE A 551 11.55 -5.03 3.49
CA PHE A 551 12.62 -5.24 2.51
C PHE A 551 13.96 -4.69 2.98
N ASN A 552 15.00 -5.53 2.97
CA ASN A 552 16.37 -5.06 2.85
C ASN A 552 16.61 -4.76 1.37
N GLN A 553 16.68 -3.48 1.02
CA GLN A 553 16.68 -3.02 -0.38
C GLN A 553 17.71 -1.93 -0.63
N GLY A 554 18.01 -1.70 -1.91
CA GLY A 554 18.94 -0.67 -2.38
C GLY A 554 20.09 -1.22 -3.21
N LYS A 555 20.97 -0.32 -3.64
CA LYS A 555 22.07 -0.61 -4.57
C LYS A 555 22.96 -1.77 -4.11
N ALA A 556 23.31 -1.79 -2.83
CA ALA A 556 24.16 -2.83 -2.25
C ALA A 556 23.51 -4.23 -2.33
N THR A 557 22.20 -4.34 -2.07
CA THR A 557 21.45 -5.60 -2.18
C THR A 557 21.42 -6.14 -3.61
N LEU A 558 21.47 -5.24 -4.60
CA LEU A 558 21.48 -5.57 -6.03
C LEU A 558 22.88 -5.79 -6.61
N GLY A 559 23.94 -5.58 -5.82
CA GLY A 559 25.33 -5.63 -6.30
C GLY A 559 25.70 -4.50 -7.27
N LEU A 560 25.07 -3.32 -7.13
CA LEU A 560 25.28 -2.12 -7.95
C LEU A 560 26.24 -1.10 -7.33
#